data_AF-A0AAJ4RES0-F1
#
_entry.id   AF-A0AAJ4RES0-F1
#
_cell.length_a   1.000
_cell.length_b   1.000
_cell.length_c   1.000
_cell.angle_alpha   90.00
_cell.angle_beta   90.00
_cell.angle_gamma   90.00
#
_symmetry.space_group_name_H-M   'P 1'
#
loop_
_entity.id
_entity.type
_entity.pdbx_description
1 polymer ?
#
loop_
_entity_poly.entity_id
_entity_poly.type
_entity_poly.pdbx_seq_one_letter_code
_entity_poly.pdbx_strand_id
1 'polypeptide(L)'
;MRTKDTLRNLLKILNILYSGGYVTIKGLIEEYGIKDRTASRYLNEYLPDAGFSIEKVGRKFRLANKNPEITGAIEAIENFAKEAGFYNDIKDFIKTIKQNSLSTYMKLHIENIGDYIENVNLIENAIKQKRMIKFTYDNGYEYEVKPLKIANFEGYWYLLALDEDKYKTFHLKSIKNLKFLKKSFEISPTFLEKLDNAINVWFEPNKEPFKVVLKADEWASKYLKRIPLNPTQKEIEKLPDGSIFEIKITHEMEIKRFVKSFLPQIKVIEPKWLDDKIKEEIKEYLYK
;
A
#
# COMPACT_ATOMS: atom_id res chain seq x y z
N MET A 1 -17.60 -0.18 -26.32
CA MET A 1 -16.29 -0.61 -25.79
C MET A 1 -15.24 0.40 -26.24
N ARG A 2 -14.73 1.27 -25.36
CA ARG A 2 -13.72 2.28 -25.73
C ARG A 2 -12.36 1.58 -25.95
N THR A 3 -11.63 1.94 -26.99
CA THR A 3 -10.38 1.29 -27.40
C THR A 3 -9.23 1.60 -26.43
N LYS A 4 -8.29 0.66 -26.25
CA LYS A 4 -7.08 0.79 -25.41
C LYS A 4 -6.27 2.06 -25.70
N ASP A 5 -6.27 2.49 -26.97
CA ASP A 5 -5.57 3.70 -27.43
C ASP A 5 -6.25 5.00 -26.96
N THR A 6 -7.58 5.00 -26.85
CA THR A 6 -8.31 6.16 -26.33
C THR A 6 -7.94 6.43 -24.88
N LEU A 7 -7.92 5.37 -24.05
CA LEU A 7 -7.54 5.48 -22.65
C LEU A 7 -6.08 5.93 -22.51
N ARG A 8 -5.16 5.36 -23.30
CA ARG A 8 -3.75 5.77 -23.30
C ARG A 8 -3.55 7.24 -23.64
N ASN A 9 -4.28 7.75 -24.64
CA ASN A 9 -4.18 9.15 -25.04
C ASN A 9 -4.75 10.09 -23.97
N LEU A 10 -5.89 9.75 -23.37
CA LEU A 10 -6.47 10.54 -22.26
C LEU A 10 -5.53 10.60 -21.04
N LEU A 11 -4.87 9.49 -20.67
CA LEU A 11 -3.90 9.47 -19.57
C LEU A 11 -2.69 10.39 -19.83
N LYS A 12 -2.17 10.40 -21.07
CA LYS A 12 -1.08 11.31 -21.45
C LYS A 12 -1.51 12.78 -21.42
N ILE A 13 -2.71 13.07 -21.92
CA ILE A 13 -3.30 14.42 -21.88
C ILE A 13 -3.42 14.89 -20.42
N LEU A 14 -3.97 14.04 -19.55
CA LEU A 14 -4.08 14.32 -18.12
C LEU A 14 -2.72 14.57 -17.48
N ASN A 15 -1.69 13.78 -17.79
CA ASN A 15 -0.34 13.99 -17.23
C ASN A 15 0.22 15.39 -17.56
N ILE A 16 0.04 15.85 -18.80
CA ILE A 16 0.46 17.20 -19.22
C ILE A 16 -0.32 18.27 -18.45
N LEU A 17 -1.65 18.10 -18.34
CA LEU A 17 -2.54 19.05 -17.67
C LEU A 17 -2.26 19.14 -16.16
N TYR A 18 -2.05 18.01 -15.49
CA TYR A 18 -1.74 17.94 -14.05
C TYR A 18 -0.35 18.47 -13.69
N SER A 19 0.58 18.44 -14.65
CA SER A 19 1.89 19.10 -14.51
C SER A 19 1.82 20.64 -14.63
N GLY A 20 0.60 21.22 -14.67
CA GLY A 20 0.36 22.64 -14.91
C GLY A 20 0.53 23.07 -16.37
N GLY A 21 0.66 22.10 -17.27
CA GLY A 21 0.85 22.31 -18.70
C GLY A 21 -0.43 22.64 -19.46
N TYR A 22 -0.29 22.81 -20.76
CA TYR A 22 -1.38 23.13 -21.67
C TYR A 22 -1.37 22.17 -22.85
N VAL A 23 -2.56 21.80 -23.33
CA VAL A 23 -2.72 21.01 -24.56
C VAL A 23 -3.48 21.82 -25.61
N THR A 24 -3.27 21.52 -26.88
CA THR A 24 -4.00 22.13 -28.00
C THR A 24 -4.55 21.04 -28.90
N ILE A 25 -5.72 21.24 -29.51
CA ILE A 25 -6.30 20.27 -30.45
C ILE A 25 -5.30 19.91 -31.55
N LYS A 26 -4.61 20.91 -32.12
CA LYS A 26 -3.57 20.72 -33.13
C LYS A 26 -2.42 19.84 -32.62
N GLY A 27 -1.91 20.12 -31.41
CA GLY A 27 -0.84 19.31 -30.80
C GLY A 27 -1.27 17.86 -30.55
N LEU A 28 -2.51 17.63 -30.13
CA LEU A 28 -3.03 16.27 -29.94
C LEU A 28 -3.13 15.49 -31.26
N ILE A 29 -3.51 16.15 -32.35
CA ILE A 29 -3.56 15.56 -33.69
C ILE A 29 -2.15 15.17 -34.14
N GLU A 30 -1.18 16.07 -34.01
CA GLU A 30 0.20 15.87 -34.42
C GLU A 30 0.90 14.78 -33.59
N GLU A 31 0.69 14.77 -32.27
CA GLU A 31 1.38 13.85 -31.36
C GLU A 31 0.76 12.45 -31.33
N TYR A 32 -0.57 12.35 -31.44
CA TYR A 32 -1.29 11.07 -31.30
C TYR A 32 -1.87 10.54 -32.61
N GLY A 33 -1.71 11.25 -33.73
CA GLY A 33 -2.20 10.82 -35.05
C GLY A 33 -3.73 10.69 -35.11
N ILE A 34 -4.45 11.40 -34.24
CA ILE A 34 -5.91 11.32 -34.12
C ILE A 34 -6.61 12.39 -34.96
N LYS A 35 -7.87 12.15 -35.33
CA LYS A 35 -8.68 13.13 -36.05
C LYS A 35 -9.08 14.29 -35.14
N ASP A 36 -9.28 15.47 -35.74
CA ASP A 36 -9.71 16.69 -35.05
C ASP A 36 -10.95 16.48 -34.16
N ARG A 37 -11.98 15.81 -34.70
CA ARG A 37 -13.19 15.46 -33.94
C ARG A 37 -12.88 14.62 -32.70
N THR A 38 -11.90 13.71 -32.76
CA THR A 38 -11.50 12.88 -31.62
C THR A 38 -10.77 13.70 -30.56
N ALA A 39 -9.82 14.54 -30.98
CA ALA A 39 -9.11 15.45 -30.07
C ALA A 39 -10.07 16.44 -29.39
N SER A 40 -11.02 16.98 -30.15
CA SER A 40 -12.09 17.85 -29.63
C SER A 40 -12.98 17.12 -28.62
N ARG A 41 -13.39 15.87 -28.89
CA ARG A 41 -14.18 15.08 -27.93
C ARG A 41 -13.42 14.79 -26.65
N TYR A 42 -12.11 14.53 -26.72
CA TYR A 42 -11.32 14.30 -25.51
C TYR A 42 -11.38 15.49 -24.55
N LEU A 43 -11.19 16.71 -25.07
CA LEU A 43 -11.08 17.92 -24.24
C LEU A 43 -12.43 18.52 -23.84
N ASN A 44 -13.46 18.37 -24.67
CA ASN A 44 -14.75 19.04 -24.46
C ASN A 44 -15.88 18.11 -24.00
N GLU A 45 -15.75 16.80 -24.19
CA GLU A 45 -16.75 15.81 -23.75
C GLU A 45 -16.12 14.87 -22.73
N TYR A 46 -15.13 14.06 -23.12
CA TYR A 46 -14.70 12.93 -22.28
C TYR A 46 -14.08 13.35 -20.96
N LEU A 47 -13.21 14.36 -20.97
CA LEU A 47 -12.61 14.86 -19.74
C LEU A 47 -13.64 15.62 -18.88
N PRO A 48 -14.44 16.56 -19.41
CA PRO A 48 -15.53 17.17 -18.65
C PRO A 48 -16.58 16.20 -18.09
N ASP A 49 -17.04 15.23 -18.90
CA ASP A 49 -18.00 14.20 -18.49
C ASP A 49 -17.39 13.29 -17.40
N ALA A 50 -16.07 13.09 -17.45
CA ALA A 50 -15.29 12.44 -16.40
C ALA A 50 -14.88 13.41 -15.28
N GLY A 51 -15.57 14.54 -15.11
CA GLY A 51 -15.44 15.46 -13.97
C GLY A 51 -14.21 16.38 -13.99
N PHE A 52 -13.36 16.33 -15.01
CA PHE A 52 -12.20 17.21 -15.09
C PHE A 52 -12.63 18.62 -15.52
N SER A 53 -12.36 19.61 -14.67
CA SER A 53 -12.62 21.01 -14.97
C SER A 53 -11.60 21.56 -15.97
N ILE A 54 -11.88 21.44 -17.26
CA ILE A 54 -11.01 21.93 -18.34
C ILE A 54 -11.39 23.37 -18.70
N GLU A 55 -10.43 24.29 -18.61
CA GLU A 55 -10.56 25.67 -19.04
C GLU A 55 -9.86 25.87 -20.39
N LYS A 56 -10.54 26.53 -21.33
CA LYS A 56 -9.97 26.93 -22.61
C LYS A 56 -9.44 28.37 -22.53
N VAL A 57 -8.13 28.53 -22.72
CA VAL A 57 -7.43 29.82 -22.79
C VAL A 57 -6.92 30.01 -24.22
N GLY A 58 -7.69 30.72 -25.03
CA GLY A 58 -7.41 30.88 -26.46
C GLY A 58 -7.48 29.54 -27.20
N ARG A 59 -6.36 29.11 -27.79
CA ARG A 59 -6.23 27.80 -28.47
C ARG A 59 -5.73 26.68 -27.55
N LYS A 60 -5.42 27.00 -26.29
CA LYS A 60 -4.87 26.10 -25.29
C LYS A 60 -5.96 25.66 -24.32
N PHE A 61 -5.83 24.45 -23.81
CA PHE A 61 -6.67 23.88 -22.77
C PHE A 61 -5.80 23.57 -21.56
N ARG A 62 -6.26 23.91 -20.36
CA ARG A 62 -5.62 23.60 -19.07
C ARG A 62 -6.66 23.11 -18.06
N LEU A 63 -6.22 22.61 -16.92
CA LEU A 63 -7.12 22.46 -15.76
C LEU A 63 -7.44 23.85 -15.18
N ALA A 64 -8.71 24.10 -14.89
CA ALA A 64 -9.20 25.35 -14.33
C ALA A 64 -8.71 25.55 -12.88
N ASN A 65 -8.61 24.46 -12.11
CA ASN A 65 -8.00 24.47 -10.79
C ASN A 65 -6.49 24.22 -10.91
N LYS A 66 -5.70 25.23 -10.53
CA LYS A 66 -4.22 25.19 -10.51
C LYS A 66 -3.64 24.48 -9.27
N ASN A 67 -4.47 24.01 -8.34
CA ASN A 67 -4.05 23.10 -7.27
C ASN A 67 -4.23 21.66 -7.79
N PRO A 68 -3.16 20.98 -8.24
CA PRO A 68 -3.21 19.62 -8.76
C PRO A 68 -3.20 18.59 -7.62
N GLU A 69 -3.46 19.01 -6.39
CA GLU A 69 -3.42 18.16 -5.20
C GLU A 69 -4.64 17.27 -5.12
N ILE A 70 -4.41 16.03 -4.65
CA ILE A 70 -5.31 15.03 -4.05
C ILE A 70 -6.75 14.98 -4.61
N THR A 71 -7.53 16.05 -4.54
CA THR A 71 -8.88 16.22 -5.12
C THR A 71 -8.95 15.78 -6.59
N GLY A 72 -8.04 16.24 -7.46
CA GLY A 72 -8.06 15.84 -8.87
C GLY A 72 -7.74 14.35 -9.10
N ALA A 73 -6.82 13.80 -8.29
CA ALA A 73 -6.53 12.37 -8.30
C ALA A 73 -7.71 11.53 -7.77
N ILE A 74 -8.42 12.03 -6.75
CA ILE A 74 -9.62 11.39 -6.20
C ILE A 74 -10.75 11.39 -7.23
N GLU A 75 -10.97 12.49 -7.95
CA GLU A 75 -11.97 12.56 -9.02
C GLU A 75 -11.66 11.56 -10.13
N ALA A 76 -10.39 11.43 -10.52
CA ALA A 76 -9.95 10.41 -11.49
C ALA A 76 -10.21 8.97 -10.98
N ILE A 77 -9.88 8.68 -9.71
CA ILE A 77 -10.11 7.37 -9.09
C ILE A 77 -11.61 7.04 -8.99
N GLU A 78 -12.43 8.03 -8.58
CA GLU A 78 -13.87 7.88 -8.48
C GLU A 78 -14.51 7.53 -9.81
N ASN A 79 -14.11 8.23 -10.87
CA ASN A 79 -14.69 8.01 -12.19
C ASN A 79 -14.18 6.72 -12.81
N PHE A 80 -12.92 6.33 -12.58
CA PHE A 80 -12.42 5.01 -12.95
C PHE A 80 -13.23 3.90 -12.30
N ALA A 81 -13.51 4.00 -10.99
CA ALA A 81 -14.28 2.99 -10.29
C ALA A 81 -15.74 2.92 -10.75
N LYS A 82 -16.34 4.05 -11.15
CA LYS A 82 -17.68 4.07 -11.77
C LYS A 82 -17.67 3.35 -13.11
N GLU A 83 -16.70 3.63 -13.99
CA GLU A 83 -16.60 2.99 -15.30
C GLU A 83 -16.28 1.48 -15.21
N ALA A 84 -15.47 1.09 -14.22
CA ALA A 84 -15.08 -0.31 -14.00
C ALA A 84 -16.07 -1.09 -13.12
N GLY A 85 -17.16 -0.45 -12.64
CA GLY A 85 -18.26 -1.11 -11.93
C GLY A 85 -18.01 -1.43 -10.45
N PHE A 86 -16.92 -0.95 -9.85
CA PHE A 86 -16.58 -1.19 -8.44
C PHE A 86 -16.68 0.07 -7.55
N TYR A 87 -17.31 1.15 -8.05
CA TYR A 87 -17.48 2.38 -7.28
C TYR A 87 -18.14 2.15 -5.92
N ASN A 88 -19.12 1.26 -5.83
CA ASN A 88 -19.80 0.96 -4.58
C ASN A 88 -18.87 0.39 -3.49
N ASP A 89 -17.77 -0.25 -3.89
CA ASP A 89 -16.80 -0.85 -2.97
C ASP A 89 -15.83 0.21 -2.41
N ILE A 90 -15.63 1.32 -3.13
CA ILE A 90 -14.66 2.37 -2.76
C ILE A 90 -15.29 3.72 -2.46
N LYS A 91 -16.61 3.89 -2.62
CA LYS A 91 -17.31 5.18 -2.47
C LYS A 91 -17.13 5.78 -1.09
N ASP A 92 -17.13 4.96 -0.03
CA ASP A 92 -17.00 5.45 1.35
C ASP A 92 -15.55 5.89 1.62
N PHE A 93 -14.57 5.22 1.02
CA PHE A 93 -13.17 5.64 1.05
C PHE A 93 -12.96 6.96 0.30
N ILE A 94 -13.48 7.07 -0.93
CA ILE A 94 -13.46 8.32 -1.71
C ILE A 94 -14.11 9.46 -0.94
N LYS A 95 -15.29 9.21 -0.37
CA LYS A 95 -16.03 10.19 0.42
C LYS A 95 -15.21 10.65 1.63
N THR A 96 -14.57 9.71 2.33
CA THR A 96 -13.68 10.00 3.45
C THR A 96 -12.51 10.88 3.03
N ILE A 97 -11.84 10.57 1.91
CA ILE A 97 -10.71 11.39 1.45
C ILE A 97 -11.20 12.78 0.98
N LYS A 98 -12.34 12.86 0.26
CA LYS A 98 -12.91 14.14 -0.19
C LYS A 98 -13.32 15.05 0.96
N GLN A 99 -14.01 14.49 1.97
CA GLN A 99 -14.45 15.23 3.16
C GLN A 99 -13.25 15.78 3.96
N ASN A 100 -12.14 15.07 3.92
CA ASN A 100 -10.90 15.52 4.54
C ASN A 100 -10.16 16.56 3.65
N SER A 101 -10.13 16.40 2.33
CA SER A 101 -9.24 17.12 1.39
C SER A 101 -9.27 18.67 1.33
N LEU A 102 -10.16 19.38 2.04
CA LEU A 102 -10.17 20.86 2.04
C LEU A 102 -9.39 21.51 3.19
N SER A 103 -9.02 20.75 4.23
CA SER A 103 -8.19 21.25 5.35
C SER A 103 -7.31 20.19 6.03
N THR A 104 -7.31 18.96 5.52
CA THR A 104 -6.61 17.83 6.12
C THR A 104 -5.26 17.59 5.49
N TYR A 105 -4.22 17.77 6.29
CA TYR A 105 -2.87 17.29 6.00
C TYR A 105 -2.77 15.80 6.35
N MET A 106 -2.55 14.93 5.35
CA MET A 106 -2.29 13.52 5.55
C MET A 106 -0.82 13.22 5.23
N LYS A 107 -0.02 12.94 6.26
CA LYS A 107 1.38 12.53 6.10
C LYS A 107 1.46 11.01 6.00
N LEU A 108 1.49 10.49 4.78
CA LEU A 108 1.78 9.08 4.53
C LEU A 108 3.28 8.91 4.29
N HIS A 109 3.94 8.20 5.20
CA HIS A 109 5.32 7.76 5.00
C HIS A 109 5.31 6.42 4.26
N ILE A 110 4.99 6.46 2.97
CA ILE A 110 4.95 5.27 2.11
C ILE A 110 5.98 5.43 0.98
N GLU A 111 6.73 4.37 0.73
CA GLU A 111 7.69 4.31 -0.35
C GLU A 111 7.00 4.43 -1.72
N ASN A 112 7.46 5.38 -2.53
CA ASN A 112 7.04 5.51 -3.92
C ASN A 112 7.60 4.35 -4.75
N ILE A 113 6.71 3.55 -5.35
CA ILE A 113 7.04 2.41 -6.23
C ILE A 113 6.51 2.60 -7.66
N GLY A 114 6.27 3.85 -8.08
CA GLY A 114 5.70 4.17 -9.41
C GLY A 114 6.52 3.58 -10.56
N ASP A 115 7.85 3.68 -10.47
CA ASP A 115 8.78 3.12 -11.47
C ASP A 115 8.85 1.58 -11.44
N TYR A 116 8.20 0.94 -10.46
CA TYR A 116 8.16 -0.51 -10.25
C TYR A 116 6.77 -1.12 -10.54
N ILE A 117 5.83 -0.34 -11.07
CA ILE A 117 4.44 -0.77 -11.27
C ILE A 117 4.32 -1.98 -12.22
N GLU A 118 5.21 -2.10 -13.20
CA GLU A 118 5.24 -3.26 -14.11
C GLU A 118 5.60 -4.53 -13.35
N ASN A 119 6.58 -4.48 -12.45
CA ASN A 119 6.97 -5.59 -11.61
C ASN A 119 5.85 -5.97 -10.65
N VAL A 120 5.18 -4.98 -10.04
CA VAL A 120 4.01 -5.20 -9.18
C VAL A 120 2.91 -5.94 -9.95
N ASN A 121 2.58 -5.49 -11.16
CA ASN A 121 1.58 -6.15 -12.00
C ASN A 121 1.97 -7.59 -12.37
N LEU A 122 3.27 -7.83 -12.62
CA LEU A 122 3.79 -9.17 -12.88
C LEU A 122 3.59 -10.07 -11.65
N ILE A 123 3.99 -9.60 -10.47
CA ILE A 123 3.84 -10.31 -9.19
C ILE A 123 2.36 -10.60 -8.91
N GLU A 124 1.49 -9.60 -9.01
CA GLU A 124 0.04 -9.74 -8.81
C GLU A 124 -0.57 -10.82 -9.71
N ASN A 125 -0.20 -10.81 -10.99
CA ASN A 125 -0.65 -11.84 -11.93
C ASN A 125 -0.10 -13.23 -11.57
N ALA A 126 1.15 -13.31 -11.10
CA ALA A 126 1.75 -14.56 -10.64
C ALA A 126 1.06 -15.12 -9.39
N ILE A 127 0.70 -14.27 -8.43
CA ILE A 127 -0.08 -14.64 -7.24
C ILE A 127 -1.44 -15.19 -7.67
N LYS A 128 -2.19 -14.44 -8.50
CA LYS A 128 -3.54 -14.82 -8.97
C LYS A 128 -3.54 -16.14 -9.73
N GLN A 129 -2.52 -16.38 -10.55
CA GLN A 129 -2.40 -17.60 -11.35
C GLN A 129 -1.69 -18.74 -10.61
N LYS A 130 -1.25 -18.53 -9.36
CA LYS A 130 -0.42 -19.48 -8.59
C LYS A 130 0.80 -19.96 -9.36
N ARG A 131 1.53 -19.02 -9.98
CA ARG A 131 2.72 -19.26 -10.80
C ARG A 131 3.96 -18.79 -10.08
N MET A 132 5.02 -19.59 -10.13
CA MET A 132 6.32 -19.21 -9.57
C MET A 132 6.95 -18.09 -10.39
N ILE A 133 7.79 -17.29 -9.74
CA ILE A 133 8.56 -16.21 -10.36
C ILE A 133 10.04 -16.42 -10.09
N LYS A 134 10.88 -15.94 -11.01
CA LYS A 134 12.32 -15.88 -10.88
C LYS A 134 12.79 -14.43 -10.89
N PHE A 135 13.75 -14.08 -10.03
CA PHE A 135 14.38 -12.76 -10.02
C PHE A 135 15.78 -12.80 -9.42
N THR A 136 16.55 -11.73 -9.66
CA THR A 136 17.81 -11.44 -8.97
C THR A 136 17.53 -10.44 -7.85
N TYR A 137 18.12 -10.62 -6.67
CA TYR A 137 18.00 -9.65 -5.57
C TYR A 137 19.28 -8.81 -5.41
N ASP A 138 19.20 -7.69 -4.68
CA ASP A 138 20.34 -6.78 -4.51
C ASP A 138 21.61 -7.40 -3.90
N ASN A 139 21.45 -8.52 -3.19
CA ASN A 139 22.57 -9.31 -2.68
C ASN A 139 23.29 -10.14 -3.77
N GLY A 140 22.86 -10.06 -5.03
CA GLY A 140 23.43 -10.77 -6.17
C GLY A 140 22.90 -12.19 -6.37
N TYR A 141 22.08 -12.71 -5.44
CA TYR A 141 21.53 -14.07 -5.55
C TYR A 141 20.28 -14.09 -6.44
N GLU A 142 20.11 -15.19 -7.16
CA GLU A 142 18.86 -15.50 -7.86
C GLU A 142 17.92 -16.29 -6.96
N TYR A 143 16.63 -15.99 -7.05
CA TYR A 143 15.57 -16.66 -6.31
C TYR A 143 14.50 -17.16 -7.26
N GLU A 144 14.00 -18.37 -7.01
CA GLU A 144 12.79 -18.92 -7.63
C GLU A 144 11.76 -19.19 -6.54
N VAL A 145 10.73 -18.35 -6.46
CA VAL A 145 9.82 -18.34 -5.31
C VAL A 145 8.37 -18.54 -5.72
N LYS A 146 7.57 -19.01 -4.76
CA LYS A 146 6.11 -19.01 -4.78
C LYS A 146 5.62 -17.66 -4.22
N PRO A 147 5.23 -16.68 -5.06
CA PRO A 147 4.76 -15.40 -4.57
C PRO A 147 3.39 -15.55 -3.92
N LEU A 148 3.21 -15.01 -2.71
CA LEU A 148 1.98 -15.19 -1.93
C LEU A 148 1.16 -13.91 -1.79
N LYS A 149 1.81 -12.80 -1.43
CA LYS A 149 1.14 -11.53 -1.16
C LYS A 149 2.12 -10.37 -1.31
N ILE A 150 1.61 -9.21 -1.73
CA ILE A 150 2.33 -7.94 -1.59
C ILE A 150 1.82 -7.26 -0.33
N ALA A 151 2.73 -6.85 0.55
CA ALA A 151 2.42 -6.17 1.80
C ALA A 151 3.20 -4.87 1.93
N ASN A 152 2.59 -3.86 2.54
CA ASN A 152 3.30 -2.66 2.98
C ASN A 152 3.54 -2.77 4.49
N PHE A 153 4.79 -2.79 4.90
CA PHE A 153 5.19 -2.80 6.30
C PHE A 153 6.05 -1.58 6.59
N GLU A 154 5.64 -0.79 7.59
CA GLU A 154 6.38 0.41 8.03
C GLU A 154 6.72 1.38 6.89
N GLY A 155 5.85 1.45 5.86
CA GLY A 155 6.01 2.31 4.70
C GLY A 155 6.69 1.65 3.49
N TYR A 156 7.34 0.51 3.63
CA TYR A 156 8.06 -0.17 2.55
C TYR A 156 7.25 -1.31 1.96
N TRP A 157 7.42 -1.55 0.65
CA TRP A 157 6.70 -2.62 -0.03
C TRP A 157 7.52 -3.90 -0.10
N TYR A 158 6.87 -5.01 0.26
CA TYR A 158 7.48 -6.32 0.29
C TYR A 158 6.66 -7.34 -0.50
N LEU A 159 7.35 -8.21 -1.22
CA LEU A 159 6.82 -9.49 -1.65
C LEU A 159 6.99 -10.50 -0.50
N LEU A 160 5.88 -11.06 -0.04
CA LEU A 160 5.86 -12.23 0.83
C LEU A 160 5.84 -13.48 -0.04
N ALA A 161 6.81 -14.37 0.12
CA ALA A 161 6.96 -15.53 -0.74
C ALA A 161 7.52 -16.75 -0.01
N LEU A 162 7.37 -17.93 -0.61
CA LEU A 162 8.12 -19.12 -0.22
C LEU A 162 9.24 -19.35 -1.21
N ASP A 163 10.46 -19.34 -0.71
CA ASP A 163 11.62 -19.87 -1.41
C ASP A 163 11.72 -21.35 -1.01
N GLU A 164 11.41 -22.23 -1.97
CA GLU A 164 11.01 -23.62 -1.69
C GLU A 164 9.79 -23.68 -0.75
N ASP A 165 10.01 -23.94 0.54
CA ASP A 165 9.00 -23.95 1.61
C ASP A 165 9.38 -23.04 2.80
N LYS A 166 10.44 -22.24 2.62
CA LYS A 166 10.88 -21.25 3.61
C LYS A 166 10.24 -19.90 3.32
N TYR A 167 9.51 -19.38 4.28
CA TYR A 167 8.96 -18.04 4.21
C TYR A 167 10.06 -16.99 4.19
N LYS A 168 9.96 -16.06 3.23
CA LYS A 168 10.86 -14.92 3.07
C LYS A 168 10.08 -13.68 2.67
N THR A 169 10.61 -12.53 3.10
CA THR A 169 10.14 -11.22 2.70
C THR A 169 11.20 -10.56 1.83
N PHE A 170 10.79 -10.05 0.67
CA PHE A 170 11.69 -9.40 -0.30
C PHE A 170 11.24 -7.97 -0.52
N HIS A 171 12.12 -6.99 -0.25
CA HIS A 171 11.83 -5.60 -0.54
C HIS A 171 11.65 -5.41 -2.05
N LEU A 172 10.53 -4.83 -2.49
CA LEU A 172 10.16 -4.83 -3.91
C LEU A 172 11.20 -4.13 -4.80
N LYS A 173 11.73 -2.98 -4.38
CA LYS A 173 12.74 -2.26 -5.18
C LYS A 173 14.09 -2.97 -5.26
N SER A 174 14.32 -3.94 -4.38
CA SER A 174 15.53 -4.76 -4.41
C SER A 174 15.41 -5.96 -5.35
N ILE A 175 14.24 -6.19 -5.95
CA ILE A 175 13.99 -7.22 -6.96
C ILE A 175 14.36 -6.68 -8.35
N LYS A 176 15.20 -7.42 -9.07
CA LYS A 176 15.68 -7.12 -10.43
C LYS A 176 15.45 -8.31 -11.35
N ASN A 177 15.40 -8.07 -12.66
CA ASN A 177 15.28 -9.11 -13.69
C ASN A 177 14.11 -10.09 -13.47
N LEU A 178 12.98 -9.59 -12.96
CA LEU A 178 11.82 -10.38 -12.61
C LEU A 178 11.18 -11.04 -13.85
N LYS A 179 10.90 -12.35 -13.77
CA LYS A 179 10.30 -13.13 -14.85
C LYS A 179 9.29 -14.15 -14.32
N PHE A 180 8.27 -14.39 -15.14
CA PHE A 180 7.35 -15.52 -14.95
C PHE A 180 8.03 -16.85 -15.22
N LEU A 181 7.76 -17.83 -14.36
CA LEU A 181 8.06 -19.23 -14.67
C LEU A 181 6.82 -19.94 -15.19
N LYS A 182 7.05 -21.05 -15.92
CA LYS A 182 5.96 -21.96 -16.34
C LYS A 182 5.45 -22.85 -15.20
N LYS A 183 6.23 -22.97 -14.13
CA LYS A 183 5.92 -23.78 -12.95
C LYS A 183 4.82 -23.13 -12.11
N SER A 184 3.78 -23.89 -11.80
CA SER A 184 2.75 -23.52 -10.83
C SER A 184 3.11 -24.03 -9.43
N PHE A 185 2.40 -23.54 -8.43
CA PHE A 185 2.51 -24.04 -7.06
C PHE A 185 1.13 -24.16 -6.42
N GLU A 186 1.06 -24.96 -5.37
CA GLU A 186 -0.09 -25.02 -4.48
C GLU A 186 0.27 -24.43 -3.12
N ILE A 187 -0.72 -23.88 -2.45
CA ILE A 187 -0.59 -23.33 -1.11
C ILE A 187 -1.91 -23.53 -0.37
N SER A 188 -1.82 -23.94 0.89
CA SER A 188 -3.00 -24.12 1.73
C SER A 188 -3.70 -22.78 1.97
N PRO A 189 -5.03 -22.69 1.86
CA PRO A 189 -5.78 -21.50 2.26
C PRO A 189 -5.48 -21.08 3.71
N THR A 190 -5.35 -22.04 4.63
CA THR A 190 -5.01 -21.77 6.03
C THR A 190 -3.63 -21.14 6.21
N PHE A 191 -2.70 -21.40 5.29
CA PHE A 191 -1.40 -20.74 5.31
C PHE A 191 -1.50 -19.29 4.84
N LEU A 192 -2.32 -19.03 3.81
CA LEU A 192 -2.56 -17.67 3.33
C LEU A 192 -3.26 -16.80 4.38
N GLU A 193 -4.25 -17.36 5.11
CA GLU A 193 -4.93 -16.68 6.22
C GLU A 193 -3.96 -16.27 7.34
N LYS A 194 -2.92 -17.08 7.63
CA LYS A 194 -1.90 -16.69 8.62
C LYS A 194 -1.19 -15.39 8.25
N LEU A 195 -1.04 -15.08 6.95
CA LEU A 195 -0.35 -13.86 6.51
C LEU A 195 -1.08 -12.58 6.93
N ASP A 196 -2.37 -12.66 7.25
CA ASP A 196 -3.13 -11.51 7.75
C ASP A 196 -2.77 -11.14 9.20
N ASN A 197 -2.06 -12.02 9.91
CA ASN A 197 -1.55 -11.75 11.26
C ASN A 197 -0.18 -11.06 11.27
N ALA A 198 0.45 -10.89 10.10
CA ALA A 198 1.77 -10.30 9.98
C ALA A 198 1.76 -8.82 10.39
N ILE A 199 2.49 -8.48 11.47
CA ILE A 199 2.61 -7.10 11.93
C ILE A 199 3.66 -6.35 11.09
N ASN A 200 4.79 -7.00 10.81
CA ASN A 200 5.89 -6.45 10.03
C ASN A 200 6.73 -7.58 9.40
N VAL A 201 7.87 -7.22 8.80
CA VAL A 201 8.77 -8.14 8.07
C VAL A 201 9.33 -9.30 8.90
N TRP A 202 9.28 -9.23 10.23
CA TRP A 202 9.78 -10.27 11.13
C TRP A 202 8.79 -11.41 11.36
N PHE A 203 7.58 -11.29 10.84
CA PHE A 203 6.58 -12.35 10.91
C PHE A 203 7.09 -13.66 10.30
N GLU A 204 6.85 -14.77 10.98
CA GLU A 204 7.27 -16.12 10.59
C GLU A 204 6.07 -17.09 10.64
N PRO A 205 5.32 -17.28 9.54
CA PRO A 205 4.08 -18.08 9.54
C PRO A 205 4.27 -19.58 9.83
N ASN A 206 5.52 -20.06 9.71
CA ASN A 206 5.91 -21.44 10.01
C ASN A 206 6.17 -21.68 11.51
N LYS A 207 6.36 -20.62 12.31
CA LYS A 207 6.52 -20.73 13.76
C LYS A 207 5.16 -20.74 14.45
N GLU A 208 5.10 -21.46 15.57
CA GLU A 208 3.91 -21.43 16.42
C GLU A 208 3.79 -20.03 17.07
N PRO A 209 2.65 -19.33 16.91
CA PRO A 209 2.47 -18.03 17.54
C PRO A 209 2.49 -18.16 19.07
N PHE A 210 3.19 -17.25 19.74
CA PHE A 210 3.15 -17.11 21.19
C PHE A 210 2.37 -15.87 21.60
N LYS A 211 1.76 -15.95 22.79
CA LYS A 211 1.00 -14.86 23.39
C LYS A 211 1.94 -13.79 23.95
N VAL A 212 1.67 -12.53 23.66
CA VAL A 212 2.24 -11.36 24.32
C VAL A 212 1.11 -10.58 24.98
N VAL A 213 1.33 -10.19 26.22
CA VAL A 213 0.40 -9.38 27.00
C VAL A 213 1.05 -8.04 27.31
N LEU A 214 0.36 -6.96 26.95
CA LEU A 214 0.81 -5.58 27.08
C LEU A 214 -0.04 -4.85 28.12
N LYS A 215 0.59 -4.14 29.05
CA LYS A 215 -0.06 -3.11 29.85
C LYS A 215 0.17 -1.76 29.18
N ALA A 216 -0.91 -1.06 28.85
CA ALA A 216 -0.89 0.27 28.27
C ALA A 216 -1.58 1.27 29.20
N ASP A 217 -1.05 2.48 29.33
CA ASP A 217 -1.73 3.57 30.04
C ASP A 217 -2.96 4.09 29.28
N GLU A 218 -3.69 5.06 29.84
CA GLU A 218 -4.91 5.60 29.23
C GLU A 218 -4.69 6.13 27.80
N TRP A 219 -3.56 6.79 27.53
CA TRP A 219 -3.26 7.37 26.23
C TRP A 219 -2.94 6.28 25.19
N ALA A 220 -2.02 5.37 25.51
CA ALA A 220 -1.65 4.26 24.65
C ALA A 220 -2.81 3.27 24.44
N SER A 221 -3.68 3.10 25.44
CA SER A 221 -4.89 2.28 25.32
C SER A 221 -5.85 2.84 24.27
N LYS A 222 -6.03 4.17 24.20
CA LYS A 222 -6.82 4.81 23.13
C LYS A 222 -6.21 4.55 21.76
N TYR A 223 -4.88 4.55 21.65
CA TYR A 223 -4.18 4.24 20.40
C TYR A 223 -4.42 2.79 19.96
N LEU A 224 -4.15 1.80 20.83
CA LEU A 224 -4.30 0.37 20.53
C LEU A 224 -5.74 -0.03 20.20
N LYS A 225 -6.73 0.67 20.76
CA LYS A 225 -8.15 0.47 20.42
C LYS A 225 -8.52 1.04 19.05
N ARG A 226 -7.88 2.13 18.63
CA ARG A 226 -8.14 2.77 17.33
C ARG A 226 -7.43 2.04 16.20
N ILE A 227 -6.20 1.59 16.43
CA ILE A 227 -5.36 0.91 15.45
C ILE A 227 -4.80 -0.36 16.09
N PRO A 228 -5.53 -1.48 16.02
CA PRO A 228 -5.01 -2.77 16.44
C PRO A 228 -3.79 -3.18 15.62
N LEU A 229 -2.81 -3.83 16.24
CA LEU A 229 -1.57 -4.22 15.58
C LEU A 229 -1.75 -5.38 14.60
N ASN A 230 -2.62 -6.34 14.94
CA ASN A 230 -3.07 -7.41 14.03
C ASN A 230 -4.46 -7.92 14.47
N PRO A 231 -5.13 -8.79 13.68
CA PRO A 231 -6.47 -9.30 14.00
C PRO A 231 -6.57 -10.10 15.31
N THR A 232 -5.45 -10.57 15.87
CA THR A 232 -5.44 -11.36 17.11
C THR A 232 -5.49 -10.48 18.36
N GLN A 233 -5.28 -9.16 18.23
CA GLN A 233 -5.25 -8.24 19.36
C GLN A 233 -6.62 -8.17 20.05
N LYS A 234 -6.64 -8.30 21.38
CA LYS A 234 -7.83 -8.18 22.22
C LYS A 234 -7.53 -7.36 23.46
N GLU A 235 -8.46 -6.48 23.87
CA GLU A 235 -8.46 -5.94 25.23
C GLU A 235 -8.98 -7.03 26.16
N ILE A 236 -8.14 -7.50 27.09
CA ILE A 236 -8.49 -8.57 28.03
C ILE A 236 -8.91 -8.04 29.40
N GLU A 237 -8.49 -6.83 29.74
CA GLU A 237 -8.87 -6.16 30.99
C GLU A 237 -8.84 -4.63 30.82
N LYS A 238 -9.84 -3.95 31.38
CA LYS A 238 -9.87 -2.49 31.46
C LYS A 238 -9.49 -2.07 32.88
N LEU A 239 -8.48 -1.23 33.01
CA LEU A 239 -7.98 -0.72 34.29
C LEU A 239 -8.45 0.73 34.51
N PRO A 240 -8.39 1.26 35.74
CA PRO A 240 -8.64 2.68 36.00
C PRO A 240 -7.68 3.62 35.26
N ASP A 241 -6.43 3.21 35.06
CA ASP A 241 -5.33 4.01 34.48
C ASP A 241 -4.93 3.57 33.06
N GLY A 242 -5.71 2.69 32.41
CA GLY A 242 -5.38 2.14 31.10
C GLY A 242 -6.07 0.81 30.80
N SER A 243 -5.39 -0.08 30.12
CA SER A 243 -5.92 -1.39 29.70
C SER A 243 -4.81 -2.42 29.56
N ILE A 244 -5.19 -3.69 29.61
CA ILE A 244 -4.35 -4.83 29.28
C ILE A 244 -4.81 -5.41 27.95
N PHE A 245 -3.86 -5.60 27.04
CA PHE A 245 -4.09 -6.18 25.72
C PHE A 245 -3.33 -7.49 25.56
N GLU A 246 -3.98 -8.45 24.92
CA GLU A 246 -3.36 -9.69 24.44
C GLU A 246 -3.17 -9.61 22.93
N ILE A 247 -2.03 -10.10 22.42
CA ILE A 247 -1.76 -10.27 20.99
C ILE A 247 -0.94 -11.53 20.75
N LYS A 248 -1.15 -12.21 19.62
CA LYS A 248 -0.31 -13.33 19.18
C LYS A 248 0.69 -12.87 18.13
N ILE A 249 1.95 -13.24 18.32
CA ILE A 249 3.05 -12.96 17.39
C ILE A 249 3.90 -14.22 17.20
N THR A 250 4.72 -14.24 16.16
CA THR A 250 5.59 -15.38 15.81
C THR A 250 7.07 -15.06 16.05
N HIS A 251 7.43 -13.79 16.15
CA HIS A 251 8.79 -13.34 16.41
C HIS A 251 8.81 -12.09 17.30
N GLU A 252 9.76 -12.00 18.24
CA GLU A 252 9.84 -10.88 19.20
C GLU A 252 9.96 -9.50 18.55
N MET A 253 10.63 -9.40 17.40
CA MET A 253 10.84 -8.14 16.69
C MET A 253 9.55 -7.58 16.07
N GLU A 254 8.48 -8.39 15.98
CA GLU A 254 7.15 -7.91 15.59
C GLU A 254 6.62 -6.88 16.59
N ILE A 255 6.94 -7.02 17.88
CA ILE A 255 6.37 -6.18 18.93
C ILE A 255 7.40 -5.27 19.63
N LYS A 256 8.67 -5.66 19.70
CA LYS A 256 9.71 -4.90 20.44
C LYS A 256 9.82 -3.45 19.98
N ARG A 257 9.85 -3.21 18.66
CA ARG A 257 9.97 -1.85 18.10
C ARG A 257 8.77 -0.98 18.48
N PHE A 258 7.57 -1.54 18.39
CA PHE A 258 6.34 -0.87 18.78
C PHE A 258 6.34 -0.52 20.27
N VAL A 259 6.68 -1.48 21.15
CA VAL A 259 6.75 -1.20 22.60
C VAL A 259 7.77 -0.10 22.88
N LYS A 260 8.94 -0.13 22.23
CA LYS A 260 9.98 0.89 22.41
C LYS A 260 9.56 2.29 21.95
N SER A 261 8.80 2.42 20.85
CA SER A 261 8.32 3.72 20.39
C SER A 261 7.24 4.33 21.29
N PHE A 262 6.66 3.53 22.18
CA PHE A 262 5.66 3.92 23.16
C PHE A 262 6.21 3.93 24.60
N LEU A 263 7.53 3.92 24.81
CA LEU A 263 8.07 4.01 26.17
C LEU A 263 7.84 5.42 26.75
N PRO A 264 7.40 5.54 28.02
CA PRO A 264 7.12 4.47 28.99
C PRO A 264 5.66 3.96 29.03
N GLN A 265 4.78 4.42 28.14
CA GLN A 265 3.33 4.20 28.15
C GLN A 265 2.89 2.75 27.89
N ILE A 266 3.68 1.96 27.16
CA ILE A 266 3.41 0.52 26.93
C ILE A 266 4.53 -0.33 27.54
N LYS A 267 4.13 -1.39 28.23
CA LYS A 267 5.03 -2.40 28.82
C LYS A 267 4.57 -3.80 28.48
N VAL A 268 5.53 -4.69 28.21
CA VAL A 268 5.27 -6.13 28.15
C VAL A 268 5.14 -6.66 29.58
N ILE A 269 4.07 -7.38 29.86
CA ILE A 269 3.89 -8.10 31.13
C ILE A 269 4.06 -9.62 30.95
N GLU A 270 3.72 -10.16 29.78
CA GLU A 270 4.02 -11.53 29.39
C GLU A 270 4.43 -11.60 27.91
N PRO A 271 5.35 -12.51 27.50
CA PRO A 271 6.12 -13.40 28.37
C PRO A 271 7.28 -12.66 29.05
N LYS A 272 7.71 -13.14 30.21
CA LYS A 272 8.72 -12.47 31.05
C LYS A 272 10.06 -12.26 30.34
N TRP A 273 10.50 -13.25 29.56
CA TRP A 273 11.75 -13.16 28.81
C TRP A 273 11.77 -11.98 27.81
N LEU A 274 10.62 -11.61 27.25
CA LEU A 274 10.52 -10.51 26.29
C LEU A 274 10.62 -9.15 26.99
N ASP A 275 9.97 -9.00 28.14
CA ASP A 275 10.11 -7.84 29.03
C ASP A 275 11.57 -7.65 29.47
N ASP A 276 12.23 -8.73 29.89
CA ASP A 276 13.63 -8.69 30.33
C ASP A 276 14.56 -8.28 29.18
N LYS A 277 14.35 -8.80 27.97
CA LYS A 277 15.12 -8.43 26.79
C LYS A 277 14.95 -6.96 26.42
N ILE A 278 13.73 -6.42 26.47
CA ILE A 278 13.49 -5.00 26.22
C ILE A 278 14.20 -4.14 27.28
N LYS A 279 14.15 -4.53 28.55
CA LYS A 279 14.85 -3.82 29.64
C LYS A 279 16.35 -3.84 29.49
N GLU A 280 16.93 -4.97 29.09
CA GLU A 280 18.36 -5.09 28.81
C GLU A 280 18.78 -4.17 27.67
N GLU A 281 18.05 -4.16 26.56
CA GLU A 281 18.33 -3.26 25.42
C GLU A 281 18.19 -1.77 25.79
N ILE A 282 17.25 -1.41 26.66
CA ILE A 282 17.13 -0.04 27.18
C ILE A 282 18.30 0.31 28.09
N LYS A 283 18.71 -0.59 29.00
CA LYS A 283 19.89 -0.39 29.85
C LYS A 283 21.13 -0.21 29.00
N GLU A 284 21.36 -1.09 28.03
CA GLU A 284 22.47 -0.95 27.09
C GLU A 284 22.48 0.40 26.39
N TYR A 285 21.32 0.89 25.94
CA TYR A 285 21.22 2.22 25.32
C TYR A 285 21.56 3.36 26.29
N LEU A 286 21.16 3.26 27.56
CA LEU A 286 21.42 4.30 28.56
C LEU A 286 22.87 4.33 29.07
N TYR A 287 23.59 3.21 28.97
CA TYR A 287 24.95 3.05 29.49
C TYR A 287 26.01 2.84 28.41
N LYS A 288 25.65 2.83 27.12
CA LYS A 288 26.56 2.94 25.98
C LYS A 288 26.74 4.41 25.59
#